data_AF-A0A7G8EA54-F1
#
_entry.id   AF-A0A7G8EA54-F1
#
_cell.length_a   1.000
_cell.length_b   1.000
_cell.length_c   1.000
_cell.angle_alpha   90.00
_cell.angle_beta   90.00
_cell.angle_gamma   90.00
#
_symmetry.space_group_name_H-M   'P 1'
#
loop_
_entity.id
_entity.type
_entity.pdbx_description
1 polymer ?
#
loop_
_entity_poly.entity_id
_entity_poly.type
_entity_poly.pdbx_seq_one_letter_code
_entity_poly.pdbx_strand_id
1 'polypeptide(L)'
;MTRLSLLPAALRRSLDQRSALKVIAGLMNFDAASVARVARAAGQGGADLIDVACDPELVALAMRDSGGVPVCVVGGARAVPGCGDGWCGDGGDR
;
A
#
# COMPACT_ATOMS: atom_id res chain seq x y z
N MET A 1 -8.13 21.83 1.62
CA MET A 1 -7.33 20.81 2.33
C MET A 1 -6.61 19.96 1.30
N THR A 2 -5.33 19.62 1.53
CA THR A 2 -4.58 18.73 0.63
C THR A 2 -4.84 17.27 0.99
N ARG A 3 -4.80 16.36 0.01
CA ARG A 3 -4.93 14.91 0.23
C ARG A 3 -3.86 14.35 1.19
N LEU A 4 -2.75 15.05 1.36
CA LEU A 4 -1.69 14.72 2.32
C LEU A 4 -2.17 14.69 3.78
N SER A 5 -3.17 15.52 4.13
CA SER A 5 -3.75 15.55 5.48
C SER A 5 -4.53 14.29 5.86
N LEU A 6 -4.94 13.49 4.87
CA LEU A 6 -5.66 12.22 5.06
C LEU A 6 -4.73 11.04 5.34
N LEU A 7 -3.41 11.23 5.21
CA LEU A 7 -2.43 10.18 5.42
C LEU A 7 -2.19 9.91 6.92
N PRO A 8 -1.81 8.67 7.30
CA PRO A 8 -1.36 8.37 8.65
C PRO A 8 -0.27 9.33 9.13
N ALA A 9 -0.34 9.74 10.41
CA ALA A 9 0.58 10.73 10.97
C ALA A 9 2.06 10.28 10.93
N ALA A 10 2.33 8.97 10.95
CA ALA A 10 3.68 8.44 10.76
C ALA A 10 4.19 8.70 9.34
N LEU A 11 3.43 8.30 8.31
CA LEU A 11 3.77 8.53 6.91
C LEU A 11 3.94 10.03 6.59
N ARG A 12 3.08 10.89 7.12
CA ARG A 12 3.22 12.35 6.97
C ARG A 12 4.57 12.86 7.50
N ARG A 13 4.98 12.40 8.69
CA ARG A 13 6.28 12.78 9.27
C ARG A 13 7.45 12.29 8.42
N SER A 14 7.41 11.05 7.94
CA SER A 14 8.47 10.52 7.07
C SER A 14 8.55 11.26 5.73
N LEU A 15 7.41 11.71 5.18
CA LEU A 15 7.38 12.55 3.97
C LEU A 15 7.97 13.94 4.24
N ASP A 16 7.59 14.59 5.33
CA ASP A 16 8.13 15.90 5.73
C ASP A 16 9.65 15.84 5.96
N GLN A 17 10.14 14.73 6.50
CA GLN A 17 11.56 14.45 6.74
C GLN A 17 12.32 13.97 5.50
N ARG A 18 11.64 13.73 4.37
CA ARG A 18 12.20 13.12 3.15
C ARG A 18 12.86 11.75 3.41
N SER A 19 12.32 11.00 4.36
CA SER A 19 12.81 9.67 4.78
C SER A 19 11.82 8.55 4.48
N ALA A 20 10.69 8.85 3.83
CA ALA A 20 9.66 7.86 3.55
C ALA A 20 10.14 6.75 2.61
N LEU A 21 9.89 5.50 2.98
CA LEU A 21 10.15 4.31 2.18
C LEU A 21 8.85 3.69 1.68
N LYS A 22 8.67 3.66 0.36
CA LYS A 22 7.56 2.98 -0.33
C LYS A 22 8.07 1.69 -0.97
N VAL A 23 7.51 0.55 -0.58
CA VAL A 23 7.81 -0.76 -1.17
C VAL A 23 6.74 -1.12 -2.20
N ILE A 24 7.13 -1.63 -3.37
CA ILE A 24 6.19 -1.99 -4.45
C ILE A 24 6.14 -3.52 -4.60
N ALA A 25 4.95 -4.10 -4.64
CA ALA A 25 4.69 -5.55 -4.75
C ALA A 25 3.65 -5.87 -5.84
N GLY A 26 3.71 -7.08 -6.40
CA GLY A 26 2.69 -7.61 -7.31
C GLY A 26 2.79 -7.18 -8.78
N LEU A 27 3.79 -6.37 -9.16
CA LEU A 27 3.99 -5.96 -10.56
C LEU A 27 4.44 -7.10 -11.49
N MET A 28 5.16 -8.10 -10.96
CA MET A 28 5.71 -9.20 -11.75
C MET A 28 4.78 -10.41 -11.67
N ASN A 29 3.91 -10.57 -12.67
CA ASN A 29 3.04 -11.73 -12.87
C ASN A 29 2.05 -12.02 -11.72
N PHE A 30 1.69 -11.03 -10.90
CA PHE A 30 0.69 -11.18 -9.83
C PHE A 30 0.96 -12.37 -8.88
N ASP A 31 2.24 -12.74 -8.67
CA ASP A 31 2.60 -13.91 -7.86
C ASP A 31 2.32 -13.67 -6.37
N ALA A 32 1.33 -14.38 -5.83
CA ALA A 32 0.93 -14.29 -4.43
C ALA A 32 2.07 -14.63 -3.46
N ALA A 33 2.91 -15.62 -3.78
CA ALA A 33 4.01 -15.99 -2.90
C ALA A 33 5.06 -14.86 -2.80
N SER A 34 5.37 -14.21 -3.91
CA SER A 34 6.21 -13.01 -3.95
C SER A 34 5.58 -11.86 -3.17
N VAL A 35 4.29 -11.57 -3.38
CA VAL A 35 3.58 -10.50 -2.65
C VAL A 35 3.64 -10.72 -1.14
N ALA A 36 3.33 -11.92 -0.66
CA ALA A 36 3.43 -12.28 0.75
C ALA A 36 4.85 -12.06 1.32
N ARG A 37 5.87 -12.54 0.60
CA ARG A 37 7.27 -12.37 1.02
C ARG A 37 7.68 -10.90 1.10
N VAL A 38 7.34 -10.11 0.06
CA VAL A 38 7.66 -8.68 0.01
C VAL A 38 6.92 -7.90 1.09
N ALA A 39 5.63 -8.20 1.33
CA ALA A 39 4.85 -7.56 2.39
C ALA A 39 5.45 -7.81 3.78
N ARG A 40 5.83 -9.06 4.09
CA ARG A 40 6.51 -9.40 5.35
C ARG A 40 7.84 -8.67 5.50
N ALA A 41 8.64 -8.65 4.44
CA ALA A 41 9.91 -7.94 4.43
C ALA A 41 9.73 -6.43 4.63
N ALA A 42 8.70 -5.83 4.03
CA ALA A 42 8.37 -4.41 4.21
C ALA A 42 7.97 -4.10 5.66
N GLY A 43 7.16 -4.96 6.28
CA GLY A 43 6.80 -4.84 7.70
C GLY A 43 8.01 -4.94 8.62
N GLN A 44 8.87 -5.93 8.41
CA GLN A 44 10.08 -6.14 9.20
C GLN A 44 11.14 -5.06 8.97
N GLY A 45 11.21 -4.51 7.75
CA GLY A 45 12.15 -3.47 7.35
C GLY A 45 11.72 -2.05 7.73
N GLY A 46 10.52 -1.87 8.28
CA GLY A 46 10.02 -0.55 8.69
C GLY A 46 9.61 0.36 7.53
N ALA A 47 9.06 -0.21 6.45
CA ALA A 47 8.50 0.60 5.37
C ALA A 47 7.33 1.46 5.86
N ASP A 48 7.17 2.66 5.29
CA ASP A 48 6.06 3.55 5.62
C ASP A 48 4.79 3.23 4.82
N LEU A 49 4.95 2.59 3.66
CA LEU A 49 3.87 2.28 2.73
C LEU A 49 4.23 1.09 1.84
N ILE A 50 3.26 0.21 1.59
CA ILE A 50 3.34 -0.81 0.53
C ILE A 50 2.39 -0.42 -0.60
N ASP A 51 2.85 -0.52 -1.83
CA ASP A 51 2.04 -0.38 -3.04
C ASP A 51 1.84 -1.74 -3.69
N VAL A 52 0.59 -2.14 -3.92
CA VAL A 52 0.25 -3.46 -4.45
C VAL A 52 -0.55 -3.30 -5.73
N ALA A 53 -0.24 -4.15 -6.71
CA ALA A 53 -1.02 -4.26 -7.94
C ALA A 53 -2.52 -4.46 -7.63
N CYS A 54 -3.40 -3.95 -8.51
CA CYS A 54 -4.86 -3.89 -8.33
C CYS A 54 -5.59 -5.24 -8.44
N ASP A 55 -5.11 -6.25 -7.73
CA ASP A 55 -5.81 -7.51 -7.51
C ASP A 55 -6.33 -7.56 -6.06
N PRO A 56 -7.65 -7.67 -5.84
CA PRO A 56 -8.24 -7.72 -4.50
C PRO A 56 -7.65 -8.78 -3.57
N GLU A 57 -7.31 -9.96 -4.09
CA GLU A 57 -6.76 -11.05 -3.30
C GLU A 57 -5.32 -10.74 -2.87
N LEU A 58 -4.52 -10.15 -3.76
CA LEU A 58 -3.16 -9.69 -3.45
C LEU A 58 -3.15 -8.52 -2.48
N VAL A 59 -4.09 -7.57 -2.60
CA VAL A 59 -4.23 -6.47 -1.64
C VAL A 59 -4.57 -7.02 -0.26
N ALA A 60 -5.56 -7.91 -0.17
CA ALA A 60 -5.93 -8.53 1.10
C ALA A 60 -4.78 -9.37 1.69
N LEU A 61 -4.00 -10.05 0.84
CA LEU A 61 -2.80 -10.78 1.25
C LEU A 61 -1.74 -9.84 1.83
N ALA A 62 -1.42 -8.76 1.13
CA ALA A 62 -0.45 -7.77 1.59
C ALA A 62 -0.88 -7.12 2.91
N MET A 63 -2.16 -6.77 3.08
CA MET A 63 -2.67 -6.22 4.34
C MET A 63 -2.51 -7.18 5.52
N ARG A 64 -2.70 -8.49 5.31
CA ARG A 64 -2.51 -9.52 6.34
C ARG A 64 -1.03 -9.71 6.70
N ASP A 65 -0.16 -9.69 5.68
CA ASP A 65 1.24 -10.05 5.83
C ASP A 65 2.17 -8.86 6.14
N SER A 66 1.70 -7.62 5.99
CA SER A 66 2.53 -6.41 6.14
C SER A 66 2.91 -6.03 7.57
N GLY A 67 2.37 -6.70 8.58
CA GLY A 67 2.62 -6.34 9.98
C GLY A 67 2.09 -4.96 10.37
N GLY A 68 1.06 -4.46 9.67
CA GLY A 68 0.42 -3.17 9.96
C GLY A 68 0.93 -1.99 9.14
N VAL A 69 1.86 -2.22 8.20
CA VAL A 69 2.25 -1.19 7.23
C VAL A 69 1.05 -0.88 6.32
N PRO A 70 0.69 0.41 6.13
CA PRO A 70 -0.41 0.81 5.25
C PRO A 70 -0.22 0.31 3.82
N VAL A 71 -1.31 -0.09 3.18
CA VAL A 71 -1.32 -0.55 1.77
C VAL A 71 -1.99 0.51 0.90
N CYS A 72 -1.31 0.88 -0.18
CA CYS A 72 -1.82 1.68 -1.28
C CYS A 72 -2.00 0.79 -2.50
N VAL A 73 -2.94 1.15 -3.36
CA VAL A 73 -3.26 0.40 -4.58
C VAL A 73 -3.22 1.39 -5.73
N VAL A 74 -2.36 1.15 -6.73
CA VAL A 74 -2.24 1.99 -7.93
C VAL A 74 -2.66 1.22 -9.18
N GLY A 75 -3.79 1.66 -9.80
CA GLY A 75 -4.36 1.06 -11.02
C GLY A 75 -5.90 0.98 -10.98
N GLY A 76 -6.49 0.73 -12.15
CA GLY A 76 -7.89 1.02 -12.52
C GLY A 76 -8.98 0.73 -11.49
N ALA A 77 -9.95 1.65 -11.43
CA ALA A 77 -11.03 1.76 -10.47
C ALA A 77 -11.83 0.47 -10.25
N ARG A 78 -11.45 -0.31 -9.25
CA ARG A 78 -12.39 -1.19 -8.55
C ARG A 78 -11.99 -1.25 -7.09
N ALA A 79 -12.85 -0.66 -6.25
CA ALA A 79 -12.72 -0.74 -4.81
C ALA A 79 -12.57 -2.22 -4.40
N VAL A 80 -11.51 -2.51 -3.65
CA VAL A 80 -11.29 -3.83 -3.05
C VAL A 80 -12.31 -4.00 -1.93
N PRO A 81 -13.26 -4.95 -2.00
CA PRO A 81 -14.21 -5.19 -0.92
C PRO A 81 -13.45 -5.57 0.36
N GLY A 82 -13.65 -4.83 1.45
CA GLY A 82 -12.99 -5.09 2.74
C GLY A 82 -11.93 -4.07 3.17
N CYS A 83 -11.52 -3.15 2.28
CA CYS A 83 -10.87 -1.92 2.72
C CYS A 83 -11.95 -0.98 3.26
N GLY A 84 -12.07 -0.86 4.58
CA GLY A 84 -12.79 0.26 5.20
C GLY A 84 -12.21 1.60 4.72
N ASP A 85 -12.83 2.70 5.12
CA ASP A 85 -12.63 4.09 4.65
C ASP A 85 -11.17 4.61 4.57
N GLY A 86 -10.19 3.84 5.05
CA GLY A 86 -8.75 4.03 4.88
C GLY A 86 -8.22 3.57 3.52
N TRP A 87 -8.54 4.36 2.49
CA TRP A 87 -7.73 4.56 1.28
C TRP A 87 -7.49 3.35 0.34
N CYS A 88 -8.44 3.15 -0.59
CA CYS A 88 -8.16 2.65 -1.95
C CYS A 88 -8.11 3.89 -2.88
N GLY A 89 -7.03 4.07 -3.63
CA GLY A 89 -6.78 5.29 -4.42
C GLY A 89 -7.81 5.53 -5.52
N ASP A 90 -8.36 6.75 -5.59
CA ASP A 90 -9.02 7.25 -6.81
C ASP A 90 -7.96 7.35 -7.92
N GLY A 91 -8.02 6.42 -8.86
CA GLY A 91 -7.39 6.56 -10.17
C GLY A 91 -8.02 7.75 -10.90
N GLY A 92 -7.40 8.92 -10.75
CA GLY A 92 -7.69 10.10 -11.57
C GLY A 92 -6.58 10.28 -12.59
N ASP A 93 -6.88 9.91 -13.84
CA ASP A 93 -6.08 10.26 -15.02
C ASP A 93 -5.67 11.72 -15.01
N ARG A 94 -4.36 11.96 -15.10
CA ARG A 94 -3.74 13.15 -15.71
C ARG A 94 -2.43 12.77 -16.35
#